data_AF-A0A7D8V5Q9-F1
#
_entry.id   AF-A0A7D8V5Q9-F1
#
_cell.length_a   1.000
_cell.length_b   1.000
_cell.length_c   1.000
_cell.angle_alpha   90.00
_cell.angle_beta   90.00
_cell.angle_gamma   90.00
#
_symmetry.space_group_name_H-M   'P 1'
#
loop_
_entity.id
_entity.type
_entity.pdbx_description
1 polymer ?
#
loop_
_entity_poly.entity_id
_entity_poly.type
_entity_poly.pdbx_seq_one_letter_code
_entity_poly.pdbx_strand_id
1 'polypeptide(L)'
;MQAIMLYFSGSGVQIFSLGMIFMLVTGPLSAVSGILRTFEPFRIAGSDGKPSYALLVPPMVVFVLCQAAVFGLGLYKCWTMGILPSGAADWLQFETRPEAPEWSNVRALIFG
;
A
#
# COMPACT_ATOMS: atom_id res chain seq x y z
N MET A 1 -15.68 -5.64 6.58
CA MET A 1 -15.50 -4.92 7.86
C MET A 1 -14.31 -3.94 7.84
N GLN A 2 -13.22 -4.23 7.10
CA GLN A 2 -12.03 -3.37 7.02
C GLN A 2 -12.33 -1.88 6.74
N ALA A 3 -13.21 -1.57 5.79
CA ALA A 3 -13.52 -0.18 5.41
C ALA A 3 -14.23 0.61 6.53
N ILE A 4 -15.14 -0.02 7.28
CA ILE A 4 -15.88 0.62 8.37
C ILE A 4 -14.93 0.90 9.54
N MET A 5 -14.06 -0.06 9.88
CA MET A 5 -13.05 0.15 10.91
C MET A 5 -12.06 1.26 10.52
N LEU A 6 -11.68 1.34 9.24
CA LEU A 6 -10.78 2.39 8.73
C LEU A 6 -11.37 3.81 8.86
N TYR A 7 -12.69 3.93 8.73
CA TYR A 7 -13.43 5.19 8.87
C TYR A 7 -13.38 5.71 10.31
N PHE A 8 -13.56 4.83 11.30
CA PHE A 8 -13.56 5.22 12.72
C PHE A 8 -12.15 5.34 13.34
N SER A 9 -11.12 4.77 12.72
CA SER A 9 -9.76 4.74 13.27
C SER A 9 -9.01 6.09 13.27
N GLY A 10 -9.62 7.17 12.77
CA GLY A 10 -9.01 8.52 12.75
C GLY A 10 -7.77 8.65 11.85
N SER A 11 -7.06 9.78 11.93
CA SER A 11 -5.89 10.13 11.08
C SER A 11 -4.55 10.19 11.84
N GLY A 12 -4.52 9.83 13.13
CA GLY A 12 -3.29 9.91 13.94
C GLY A 12 -2.25 8.84 13.60
N VAL A 13 -0.99 9.25 13.48
CA VAL A 13 0.16 8.35 13.31
C VAL A 13 0.64 7.89 14.69
N GLN A 14 0.05 6.80 15.18
CA GLN A 14 0.48 6.10 16.40
C GLN A 14 1.10 4.75 16.05
N ILE A 15 1.99 4.24 16.91
CA ILE A 15 2.67 2.95 16.69
C ILE A 15 1.67 1.80 16.48
N PHE A 16 0.55 1.82 17.20
CA PHE A 16 -0.53 0.84 17.06
C PHE A 16 -1.29 0.96 15.73
N SER A 17 -1.43 2.18 15.21
CA SER A 17 -2.05 2.46 13.93
C SER A 17 -1.18 1.94 12.78
N LEU A 18 0.15 2.12 12.88
CA LEU A 18 1.11 1.67 11.87
C LEU A 18 1.10 0.15 11.68
N GLY A 19 1.08 -0.60 12.78
CA GLY A 19 1.00 -2.07 12.75
C GLY A 19 -0.29 -2.59 12.12
N MET A 20 -1.43 -1.96 12.44
CA MET A 20 -2.71 -2.34 11.84
C MET A 20 -2.77 -2.03 10.34
N ILE A 21 -2.21 -0.90 9.90
CA ILE A 21 -2.13 -0.54 8.48
C ILE A 21 -1.23 -1.52 7.73
N PHE A 22 -0.11 -1.93 8.33
CA PHE A 22 0.75 -2.96 7.74
C PHE A 22 0.01 -4.29 7.53
N MET A 23 -0.75 -4.76 8.53
CA MET A 23 -1.58 -5.96 8.37
C MET A 23 -2.72 -5.76 7.35
N LEU A 24 -3.29 -4.56 7.28
CA LEU A 24 -4.32 -4.21 6.30
C LEU A 24 -3.80 -4.28 4.86
N VAL A 25 -2.53 -3.90 4.63
CA VAL A 25 -1.89 -3.94 3.30
C VAL A 25 -1.37 -5.35 2.97
N THR A 26 -0.77 -6.05 3.93
CA THR A 26 -0.17 -7.38 3.71
C THR A 26 -1.18 -8.53 3.73
N GLY A 27 -2.28 -8.41 4.47
CA GLY A 27 -3.33 -9.43 4.55
C GLY A 27 -3.98 -9.76 3.20
N PRO A 28 -4.41 -8.77 2.39
CA PRO A 28 -4.95 -9.00 1.05
C PRO A 28 -3.95 -9.68 0.12
N LEU A 29 -2.65 -9.34 0.21
CA LEU A 29 -1.61 -9.97 -0.61
C LEU A 29 -1.45 -11.46 -0.27
N SER A 30 -1.43 -11.79 1.03
CA SER A 30 -1.40 -13.17 1.50
C SER A 30 -2.63 -13.96 1.01
N ALA A 31 -3.83 -13.36 1.12
CA ALA A 31 -5.07 -13.96 0.66
C ALA A 31 -5.10 -14.25 -0.85
N VAL A 32 -4.54 -13.37 -1.68
CA VAL A 32 -4.43 -13.59 -3.13
C VAL A 32 -3.41 -14.70 -3.44
N SER A 33 -2.27 -14.72 -2.75
CA SER A 33 -1.25 -15.78 -2.92
C SER A 33 -1.76 -17.17 -2.53
N GLY A 34 -2.68 -17.24 -1.55
CA GLY A 34 -3.30 -18.47 -1.04
C GLY A 34 -4.58 -18.90 -1.75
N ILE A 35 -4.97 -18.25 -2.86
CA ILE A 35 -6.32 -18.41 -3.44
C ILE A 35 -6.69 -19.88 -3.73
N LEU A 36 -5.77 -20.68 -4.25
CA LEU A 36 -6.04 -22.09 -4.57
C LEU A 36 -6.34 -22.94 -3.33
N ARG A 37 -5.72 -22.62 -2.19
CA ARG A 37 -5.97 -23.28 -0.90
C ARG A 37 -7.31 -22.86 -0.31
N THR A 38 -7.68 -21.58 -0.45
CA THR A 38 -8.98 -21.08 0.01
C THR A 38 -10.15 -21.72 -0.74
N PHE A 39 -9.97 -22.01 -2.02
CA PHE A 39 -11.00 -22.62 -2.87
C PHE A 39 -10.91 -24.14 -2.99
N GLU A 40 -9.91 -24.78 -2.37
CA GLU A 40 -9.75 -26.23 -2.32
C GLU A 40 -10.97 -26.99 -1.76
N PRO A 41 -11.63 -26.57 -0.67
CA PRO A 41 -12.81 -27.28 -0.16
C PRO A 41 -14.07 -27.11 -1.02
N PHE A 42 -14.10 -26.15 -1.94
CA PHE A 42 -15.26 -25.87 -2.80
C PHE A 42 -15.20 -26.62 -4.14
N ARG A 43 -14.21 -27.51 -4.32
CA ARG A 43 -14.06 -28.30 -5.54
C ARG A 43 -15.24 -29.24 -5.72
N ILE A 44 -15.94 -29.07 -6.84
CA ILE A 44 -17.07 -29.93 -7.21
C ILE A 44 -16.49 -31.10 -8.03
N ALA A 45 -16.90 -32.33 -7.73
CA ALA A 45 -16.59 -33.47 -8.58
C ALA A 45 -17.27 -33.27 -9.93
N GLY A 46 -16.48 -33.14 -11.01
CA GLY A 46 -17.02 -33.12 -12.35
C GLY A 46 -17.67 -34.47 -12.70
N SER A 47 -18.42 -34.50 -13.80
CA SER A 47 -19.09 -35.73 -14.32
C SER A 47 -18.13 -36.93 -14.51
N ASP A 48 -16.82 -36.68 -14.57
CA ASP A 48 -15.76 -37.68 -14.74
C ASP A 48 -15.07 -38.08 -13.42
N GLY A 49 -15.60 -37.67 -12.26
CA GLY A 49 -14.99 -37.92 -10.94
C GLY A 49 -13.72 -37.11 -10.66
N LYS A 50 -13.27 -36.29 -11.62
CA LYS A 50 -12.09 -35.42 -11.47
C LYS A 50 -12.52 -34.07 -10.86
N PRO A 51 -11.85 -33.62 -9.78
CA PRO A 51 -12.18 -32.35 -9.14
C PRO A 51 -11.77 -31.16 -10.01
N SER A 52 -12.76 -30.43 -10.56
CA SER A 52 -12.56 -29.34 -11.53
C SER A 52 -12.79 -27.96 -10.91
N TYR A 53 -11.99 -26.99 -11.33
CA TYR A 53 -12.09 -25.58 -10.90
C TYR A 53 -12.94 -24.71 -11.84
N ALA A 54 -13.46 -25.28 -12.94
CA ALA A 54 -14.10 -24.51 -14.01
C ALA A 54 -15.29 -23.65 -13.52
N LEU A 55 -16.10 -24.18 -12.59
CA LEU A 55 -17.24 -23.46 -12.03
C LEU A 55 -16.84 -22.43 -10.95
N LEU A 56 -15.62 -22.52 -10.43
CA LEU A 56 -15.10 -21.65 -9.35
C LEU A 56 -14.34 -20.44 -9.89
N VAL A 57 -14.12 -20.35 -11.20
CA VAL A 57 -13.44 -19.21 -11.82
C VAL A 57 -14.18 -17.88 -11.56
N PRO A 58 -15.51 -17.76 -11.72
CA PRO A 58 -16.22 -16.50 -11.44
C PRO A 58 -16.06 -16.02 -9.98
N PRO A 59 -16.29 -16.82 -8.93
CA PRO A 59 -16.11 -16.37 -7.56
C PRO A 59 -14.64 -16.10 -7.20
N MET A 60 -13.68 -16.79 -7.81
CA MET A 60 -12.25 -16.47 -7.65
C MET A 60 -11.90 -15.07 -8.17
N VAL A 61 -12.45 -14.68 -9.31
CA VAL A 61 -12.23 -13.33 -9.88
C VAL A 61 -12.83 -12.26 -8.96
N VAL A 62 -14.06 -12.46 -8.49
CA VAL A 62 -14.71 -11.52 -7.55
C VAL A 62 -13.92 -11.42 -6.25
N PHE A 63 -13.39 -12.53 -5.74
CA PHE A 63 -12.54 -12.54 -4.57
C PHE A 63 -11.28 -11.68 -4.77
N VAL A 64 -10.56 -11.84 -5.87
CA VAL A 64 -9.37 -11.03 -6.18
C VAL A 64 -9.72 -9.55 -6.29
N LEU A 65 -10.84 -9.20 -6.94
CA LEU A 65 -11.29 -7.81 -7.05
C LEU A 65 -11.61 -7.20 -5.68
N CYS A 66 -12.30 -7.93 -4.80
CA CYS A 66 -12.56 -7.48 -3.43
C CYS A 66 -11.27 -7.30 -2.62
N GLN A 67 -10.32 -8.23 -2.73
CA GLN A 67 -9.03 -8.10 -2.05
C GLN A 67 -8.21 -6.92 -2.59
N ALA A 68 -8.25 -6.67 -3.90
CA ALA A 68 -7.63 -5.49 -4.51
C ALA A 68 -8.28 -4.18 -4.04
N ALA A 69 -9.60 -4.15 -3.87
CA ALA A 69 -10.31 -2.99 -3.33
C ALA A 69 -9.89 -2.69 -1.88
N VAL A 70 -9.76 -3.71 -1.03
CA VAL A 70 -9.28 -3.56 0.36
C VAL A 70 -7.83 -3.07 0.37
N PHE A 71 -6.99 -3.61 -0.50
CA PHE A 71 -5.60 -3.16 -0.65
C PHE A 71 -5.51 -1.69 -1.07
N GLY A 72 -6.30 -1.28 -2.07
CA GLY A 72 -6.39 0.12 -2.51
C GLY A 72 -6.85 1.08 -1.41
N LEU A 73 -7.81 0.67 -0.58
CA LEU A 73 -8.22 1.44 0.60
C LEU A 73 -7.09 1.57 1.63
N GLY A 74 -6.29 0.51 1.83
CA GLY A 74 -5.10 0.55 2.67
C GLY A 74 -4.08 1.57 2.16
N LEU A 75 -3.77 1.54 0.86
CA LEU A 75 -2.87 2.50 0.22
C LEU A 75 -3.38 3.94 0.33
N TYR A 76 -4.67 4.16 0.09
CA TYR A 76 -5.29 5.48 0.28
C TYR A 76 -5.10 5.98 1.71
N LYS A 77 -5.28 5.11 2.72
CA LYS A 77 -5.04 5.49 4.11
C LYS A 77 -3.58 5.85 4.37
N CYS A 78 -2.63 5.06 3.86
CA CYS A 78 -1.21 5.35 3.95
C CYS A 78 -0.86 6.71 3.35
N TRP A 79 -1.49 7.06 2.23
CA TRP A 79 -1.33 8.37 1.60
C TRP A 79 -1.89 9.50 2.47
N THR A 80 -3.11 9.35 3.02
CA THR A 80 -3.70 10.36 3.93
C THR A 80 -2.93 10.58 5.23
N MET A 81 -2.18 9.57 5.68
CA MET A 81 -1.33 9.67 6.88
C MET A 81 0.07 10.23 6.59
N GLY A 82 0.42 10.46 5.32
CA GLY A 82 1.74 10.99 4.93
C GLY A 82 2.90 10.04 5.18
N ILE A 83 2.64 8.73 5.31
CA ILE A 83 3.69 7.72 5.55
C ILE A 83 4.33 7.21 4.25
N LEU A 84 3.71 7.50 3.10
CA LEU A 84 4.26 7.14 1.80
C LEU A 84 5.18 8.26 1.30
N PRO A 85 6.39 7.92 0.81
CA PRO A 85 7.34 8.89 0.27
C PRO A 85 6.81 9.44 -1.07
N SER A 86 5.92 10.42 -0.99
CA SER A 86 5.14 10.95 -2.11
C SER A 86 5.38 12.44 -2.34
N GLY A 87 5.87 13.16 -1.32
CA GLY A 87 6.22 14.56 -1.43
C GLY A 87 7.70 14.77 -1.75
N ALA A 88 8.03 15.89 -2.39
CA ALA A 88 9.42 16.29 -2.60
C ALA A 88 10.19 16.46 -1.28
N ALA A 89 9.49 16.80 -0.19
CA ALA A 89 10.07 16.88 1.15
C ALA A 89 10.63 15.54 1.65
N ASP A 90 10.03 14.41 1.26
CA ASP A 90 10.49 13.06 1.62
C ASP A 90 11.85 12.74 0.99
N TRP A 91 12.19 13.43 -0.11
CA TRP A 91 13.42 13.26 -0.88
C TRP A 91 14.44 14.38 -0.66
N LEU A 92 14.11 15.38 0.17
CA LEU A 92 14.94 16.57 0.37
C LEU A 92 16.35 16.24 0.86
N GLN A 93 16.52 15.13 1.58
CA GLN A 93 17.84 14.69 2.05
C GLN A 93 18.77 14.23 0.90
N PHE A 94 18.21 13.84 -0.25
CA PHE A 94 18.97 13.42 -1.41
C PHE A 94 19.17 14.55 -2.43
N GLU A 95 18.57 15.71 -2.20
CA GLU A 95 18.68 16.87 -3.09
C GLU A 95 19.98 17.65 -2.83
N THR A 96 20.76 17.88 -3.88
CA THR A 96 21.97 18.72 -3.80
C THR A 96 21.57 20.19 -3.76
N ARG A 97 21.95 20.90 -2.70
CA ARG A 97 21.74 22.35 -2.62
C ARG A 97 22.82 23.08 -3.41
N PRO A 98 22.47 24.08 -4.25
CA PRO A 98 23.47 24.91 -4.89
C PRO A 98 24.30 25.64 -3.82
N GLU A 99 25.60 25.79 -4.09
CA GLU A 99 26.49 26.55 -3.22
C GLU A 99 25.98 27.98 -3.08
N ALA A 100 26.09 28.53 -1.86
CA ALA A 100 25.66 29.89 -1.59
C ALA A 100 26.49 30.84 -2.48
N PRO A 101 25.84 31.74 -3.25
CA PRO A 101 26.59 32.59 -4.16
C PRO A 101 27.45 33.56 -3.35
N GLU A 102 28.74 33.52 -3.60
CA GLU A 102 29.80 34.24 -2.87
C GLU A 102 29.84 35.75 -3.20
N TRP A 103 28.72 36.44 -3.04
CA TRP A 103 28.64 37.90 -3.21
C TRP A 103 29.44 38.67 -2.14
N SER A 104 29.83 38.01 -1.04
CA SER A 104 30.65 38.61 0.02
C SER A 104 32.14 38.73 -0.33
N ASN A 105 32.67 37.87 -1.21
CA ASN A 105 34.08 37.92 -1.63
C ASN A 105 34.37 39.08 -2.60
N VAL A 106 33.37 39.50 -3.39
CA VAL A 106 33.52 40.59 -4.38
C VAL A 106 33.75 41.95 -3.70
N ARG A 107 33.13 42.19 -2.54
CA ARG A 107 33.32 43.45 -1.79
C ARG A 107 34.69 43.54 -1.12
N ALA A 108 35.27 42.42 -0.71
CA ALA A 108 36.61 42.36 -0.13
C ALA A 108 37.72 42.61 -1.18
N LEU A 109 37.46 42.26 -2.45
CA LEU A 109 38.40 42.44 -3.56
C LEU A 109 38.36 43.86 -4.18
N ILE A 110 37.23 44.57 -4.06
CA ILE A 110 37.05 45.92 -4.63
C ILE A 110 37.52 47.04 -3.69
N PHE A 111 37.54 46.80 -2.37
CA PHE A 111 37.91 47.79 -1.35
C PHE A 111 39.16 47.41 -0.53
N GLY A 112 39.96 46.45 -1.00
CA GLY A 112 41.25 46.06 -0.43
C GLY A 112 42.42 46.74 -1.13
#